data_AF-A0A3D0TFT7-F1
#
_entry.id   AF-A0A3D0TFT7-F1
#
_cell.length_a   1.000
_cell.length_b   1.000
_cell.length_c   1.000
_cell.angle_alpha   90.00
_cell.angle_beta   90.00
_cell.angle_gamma   90.00
#
_symmetry.space_group_name_H-M   'P 1'
#
loop_
_entity.id
_entity.type
_entity.pdbx_description
1 polymer ?
#
loop_
_entity_poly.entity_id
_entity_poly.type
_entity_poly.pdbx_seq_one_letter_code
_entity_poly.pdbx_strand_id
1 'polypeptide(L)'
;MVDWIKMSLCRWKLFHYSLPLTEPLCLLGHEMHGRTGLILRLHDENDGTSVGDNYGEGEIAPLPGMHPETLSEAENQIGDYLSGNSLPATCSAALFGSVNFGLDMALRTMFQSPNVSKFHSFKETAGNDPKPSKIDFTGQIFPVNGLAVGSGTVLEMECEELRNGGFKAVKLKVG
;
A
#
# COMPACT_ATOMS: atom_id res chain seq x y z
N MET A 1 -10.61 26.28 16.17
CA MET A 1 -11.73 25.35 16.28
C MET A 1 -11.60 24.46 15.06
N VAL A 2 -11.01 23.28 15.24
CA VAL A 2 -10.69 22.36 14.14
C VAL A 2 -11.94 21.53 13.94
N ASP A 3 -12.61 21.73 12.80
CA ASP A 3 -13.79 20.96 12.44
C ASP A 3 -13.37 19.51 12.22
N TRP A 4 -13.58 18.67 13.21
CA TRP A 4 -13.55 17.23 13.03
C TRP A 4 -14.75 16.88 12.16
N ILE A 5 -14.51 16.72 10.87
CA ILE A 5 -15.47 16.06 9.99
C ILE A 5 -15.65 14.67 10.58
N LYS A 6 -16.83 14.42 11.15
CA LYS A 6 -17.36 13.08 11.36
C LYS A 6 -17.31 12.41 9.99
N MET A 7 -16.27 11.60 9.75
CA MET A 7 -16.34 10.58 8.71
C MET A 7 -17.49 9.66 9.13
N SER A 8 -18.64 9.77 8.48
CA SER A 8 -19.59 8.66 8.44
C SER A 8 -18.78 7.47 7.91
N LEU A 9 -18.50 6.50 8.79
CA LEU A 9 -17.61 5.37 8.55
C LEU A 9 -17.93 4.76 7.18
N CYS A 10 -17.01 4.88 6.22
CA CYS A 10 -17.09 4.08 4.99
C CYS A 10 -17.26 2.61 5.38
N ARG A 11 -18.21 1.90 4.75
CA ARG A 11 -18.27 0.44 4.91
C ARG A 11 -16.93 -0.13 4.45
N TRP A 12 -16.34 -1.01 5.24
CA TRP A 12 -15.03 -1.56 4.95
C TRP A 12 -15.01 -3.08 4.94
N LYS A 13 -14.06 -3.64 4.20
CA LYS A 13 -13.72 -5.06 4.20
C LYS A 13 -12.22 -5.20 4.26
N LEU A 14 -11.76 -6.27 4.91
CA LEU A 14 -10.37 -6.64 4.99
C LEU A 14 -10.21 -8.06 4.46
N PHE A 15 -9.30 -8.26 3.52
CA PHE A 15 -9.02 -9.55 2.92
C PHE A 15 -7.59 -9.97 3.19
N HIS A 16 -7.38 -11.13 3.81
CA HIS A 16 -6.06 -11.73 3.93
C HIS A 16 -5.64 -12.35 2.60
N TYR A 17 -4.39 -12.13 2.23
CA TYR A 17 -3.79 -12.81 1.10
C TYR A 17 -2.47 -13.48 1.50
N SER A 18 -2.13 -14.52 0.76
CA SER A 18 -0.82 -15.18 0.81
C SER A 18 -0.43 -15.57 -0.61
N LEU A 19 0.64 -14.96 -1.12
CA LEU A 19 1.17 -15.20 -2.46
C LEU A 19 2.55 -15.85 -2.36
N PRO A 20 2.76 -17.08 -2.86
CA PRO A 20 4.09 -17.67 -2.90
C PRO A 20 4.99 -16.87 -3.85
N LEU A 21 6.25 -16.69 -3.46
CA LEU A 21 7.27 -16.14 -4.35
C LEU A 21 7.81 -17.26 -5.23
N THR A 22 8.17 -16.93 -6.47
CA THR A 22 8.80 -17.89 -7.40
C THR A 22 10.16 -18.32 -6.91
N GLU A 23 10.90 -17.40 -6.29
CA GLU A 23 12.19 -17.63 -5.63
C GLU A 23 12.18 -16.90 -4.26
N PRO A 24 12.89 -17.42 -3.24
CA PRO A 24 12.96 -16.76 -1.94
C PRO A 24 13.56 -15.34 -2.02
N LEU A 25 12.98 -14.40 -1.28
CA LEU A 25 13.48 -13.05 -1.14
C LEU A 25 14.25 -12.89 0.18
N CYS A 26 15.56 -12.68 0.09
CA CYS A 26 16.40 -12.34 1.23
C CYS A 26 16.41 -10.82 1.47
N LEU A 27 16.05 -10.39 2.67
CA LEU A 27 16.03 -8.99 3.09
C LEU A 27 16.41 -8.85 4.56
N LEU A 28 17.47 -8.10 4.86
CA LEU A 28 17.92 -7.80 6.24
C LEU A 28 18.09 -9.06 7.12
N GLY A 29 18.62 -10.15 6.56
CA GLY A 29 18.80 -11.41 7.28
C GLY A 29 17.53 -12.27 7.42
N HIS A 30 16.41 -11.85 6.84
CA HIS A 30 15.18 -12.63 6.75
C HIS A 30 15.01 -13.20 5.34
N GLU A 31 14.70 -14.50 5.27
CA GLU A 31 14.34 -15.16 4.03
C GLU A 31 12.81 -15.30 3.95
N MET A 32 12.22 -14.81 2.88
CA MET A 32 10.79 -14.86 2.64
C MET A 32 10.48 -15.76 1.45
N HIS A 33 9.60 -16.73 1.64
CA HIS A 33 9.13 -17.63 0.57
C HIS A 33 7.76 -17.21 0.02
N GLY A 34 7.13 -16.22 0.64
CA GLY A 34 5.82 -15.74 0.28
C GLY A 34 5.61 -14.33 0.78
N ARG A 35 4.70 -13.62 0.12
CA ARG A 35 4.20 -12.33 0.54
C ARG A 35 2.83 -12.54 1.18
N THR A 36 2.68 -12.07 2.42
CA THR A 36 1.40 -12.07 3.13
C THR A 36 1.03 -10.64 3.47
N GLY A 37 -0.26 -10.36 3.50
CA GLY A 37 -0.76 -9.02 3.75
C GLY A 37 -2.29 -8.99 3.78
N LEU A 38 -2.80 -7.77 3.90
CA LEU A 38 -4.22 -7.45 3.88
C LEU A 38 -4.52 -6.55 2.69
N ILE A 39 -5.68 -6.73 2.09
CA ILE A 39 -6.29 -5.74 1.20
C ILE A 39 -7.41 -5.06 1.98
N LEU A 40 -7.25 -3.77 2.24
CA LEU A 40 -8.30 -2.91 2.79
C LEU A 40 -9.14 -2.40 1.64
N ARG A 41 -10.45 -2.66 1.69
CA ARG A 41 -11.43 -2.09 0.76
C ARG A 41 -12.36 -1.15 1.49
N LEU A 42 -12.48 0.08 1.00
CA LEU A 42 -13.39 1.11 1.51
C LEU A 42 -14.50 1.35 0.48
N HIS A 43 -15.75 1.40 0.93
CA HIS A 43 -16.92 1.68 0.09
C HIS A 43 -17.47 3.08 0.40
N ASP A 44 -17.90 3.80 -0.64
CA ASP A 44 -18.63 5.06 -0.47
C ASP A 44 -20.07 4.77 -0.01
N GLU A 45 -20.48 5.35 1.14
CA GLU A 45 -21.85 5.22 1.63
C GLU A 45 -22.84 6.14 0.89
N ASN A 46 -22.35 7.14 0.15
CA ASN A 46 -23.19 8.15 -0.51
C ASN A 46 -23.67 7.75 -1.91
N ASP A 47 -23.23 6.62 -2.45
CA ASP A 47 -23.72 6.14 -3.74
C ASP A 47 -25.05 5.40 -3.55
N GLY A 48 -26.13 6.18 -3.36
CA GLY A 48 -27.51 5.70 -3.31
C GLY A 48 -28.02 5.11 -4.64
N THR A 49 -27.12 4.84 -5.58
CA THR A 49 -27.41 4.31 -6.91
C THR A 49 -26.64 3.00 -7.11
N SER A 50 -27.40 1.91 -7.28
CA SER A 50 -26.93 0.53 -7.49
C SER A 50 -26.18 0.29 -8.81
N VAL A 51 -25.46 1.29 -9.33
CA VAL A 51 -24.81 1.26 -10.64
C VAL A 51 -23.34 1.65 -10.47
N GLY A 52 -22.60 0.76 -9.81
CA GLY A 52 -21.16 0.85 -9.63
C GLY A 52 -20.78 0.59 -8.18
N ASP A 53 -20.10 -0.53 -7.90
CA ASP A 53 -19.41 -0.70 -6.63
C ASP A 53 -18.27 0.33 -6.59
N ASN A 54 -18.54 1.55 -6.12
CA ASN A 54 -17.50 2.55 -5.94
C ASN A 54 -16.73 2.22 -4.66
N TYR A 55 -15.58 1.59 -4.83
CA TYR A 55 -14.66 1.26 -3.74
C TYR A 55 -13.24 1.68 -4.07
N GLY A 56 -12.47 1.96 -3.03
CA GLY A 56 -11.03 2.06 -3.11
C GLY A 56 -10.36 0.92 -2.37
N GLU A 57 -9.16 0.56 -2.83
CA GLU A 57 -8.34 -0.49 -2.25
C GLU A 57 -6.94 0.00 -1.91
N GLY A 58 -6.39 -0.54 -0.83
CA GLY A 58 -5.00 -0.36 -0.47
C GLY A 58 -4.45 -1.59 0.23
N GLU A 59 -3.15 -1.81 0.05
CA GLU A 59 -2.45 -2.96 0.60
C GLU A 59 -1.80 -2.61 1.94
N ILE A 60 -2.00 -3.46 2.95
CA ILE A 60 -1.30 -3.42 4.23
C ILE A 60 -0.47 -4.69 4.33
N ALA A 61 0.83 -4.58 4.10
CA ALA A 61 1.73 -5.73 4.12
C ALA A 61 3.06 -5.37 4.78
N PRO A 62 3.12 -5.44 6.12
CA PRO A 62 4.35 -5.24 6.85
C PRO A 62 5.45 -6.17 6.34
N LEU A 63 6.65 -5.61 6.18
CA LEU A 63 7.82 -6.32 5.72
C LEU A 63 8.73 -6.64 6.92
N PRO A 64 8.94 -7.94 7.25
CA PRO A 64 9.79 -8.34 8.36
C PRO A 64 11.20 -7.73 8.27
N GLY A 65 11.72 -7.26 9.40
CA GLY A 65 13.02 -6.60 9.49
C GLY A 65 13.04 -5.13 9.04
N MET A 66 12.02 -4.66 8.31
CA MET A 66 11.88 -3.25 7.92
C MET A 66 10.80 -2.51 8.69
N HIS A 67 9.64 -3.14 8.88
CA HIS A 67 8.54 -2.57 9.63
C HIS A 67 8.61 -3.06 11.08
N PRO A 68 8.37 -2.18 12.08
CA PRO A 68 8.30 -2.59 13.48
C PRO A 68 7.07 -3.46 13.77
N GLU A 69 6.00 -3.32 12.99
CA GLU A 69 4.75 -4.07 13.15
C GLU A 69 4.75 -5.43 12.46
N THR A 70 4.07 -6.39 13.09
CA THR A 70 3.65 -7.65 12.49
C THR A 70 2.34 -7.50 11.72
N LEU A 71 2.01 -8.49 10.88
CA LEU A 71 0.73 -8.51 10.15
C LEU A 71 -0.49 -8.48 11.09
N SER A 72 -0.43 -9.21 12.22
CA SER A 72 -1.51 -9.24 13.20
C SER A 72 -1.67 -7.92 13.94
N GLU A 73 -0.57 -7.25 14.28
CA GLU A 73 -0.61 -5.91 14.89
C GLU A 73 -1.18 -4.87 13.92
N ALA A 74 -0.80 -4.94 12.63
CA ALA A 74 -1.34 -4.09 11.59
C ALA A 74 -2.85 -4.32 11.38
N GLU A 75 -3.30 -5.58 11.37
CA GLU A 75 -4.71 -5.96 11.29
C GLU A 75 -5.53 -5.42 12.45
N ASN A 76 -5.05 -5.62 13.68
CA ASN A 76 -5.72 -5.12 14.88
C ASN A 76 -5.82 -3.58 14.84
N GLN A 77 -4.73 -2.89 14.50
CA GLN A 77 -4.72 -1.43 14.47
C GLN A 77 -5.69 -0.87 13.44
N ILE A 78 -5.76 -1.43 12.22
CA ILE A 78 -6.71 -0.96 11.21
C ILE A 78 -8.16 -1.30 11.58
N GLY A 79 -8.39 -2.47 12.17
CA GLY A 79 -9.71 -2.87 12.66
C GLY A 79 -10.22 -1.95 13.77
N ASP A 80 -9.38 -1.64 14.76
CA ASP A 80 -9.68 -0.72 15.85
C ASP A 80 -9.92 0.71 15.33
N TYR A 81 -9.05 1.17 14.42
CA TYR A 81 -9.17 2.49 13.80
C TYR A 81 -10.49 2.65 13.03
N LEU A 82 -10.90 1.62 12.27
CA LEU A 82 -12.11 1.67 11.45
C LEU A 82 -13.39 1.33 12.24
N SER A 83 -13.30 0.68 13.40
CA SER A 83 -14.46 0.34 14.25
C SER A 83 -14.74 1.43 15.30
N GLY A 84 -13.77 2.28 15.59
CA GLY A 84 -13.84 3.30 16.64
C GLY A 84 -14.61 4.55 16.25
N ASN A 85 -15.86 4.68 16.73
CA ASN A 85 -16.39 5.99 17.11
C ASN A 85 -15.55 6.49 18.29
N SER A 86 -14.77 7.55 18.09
CA SER A 86 -13.77 8.15 19.00
C SER A 86 -12.45 7.38 19.12
N LEU A 87 -11.39 7.92 18.50
CA LEU A 87 -10.07 7.84 19.15
C LEU A 87 -10.24 8.45 20.55
N PRO A 88 -9.61 7.91 21.61
CA PRO A 88 -9.41 8.69 22.82
C PRO A 88 -8.75 9.99 22.38
N ALA A 89 -9.32 11.14 22.77
CA ALA A 89 -8.82 12.48 22.43
C ALA A 89 -7.37 12.77 22.90
N THR A 90 -6.66 11.73 23.35
CA THR A 90 -5.31 11.71 23.91
C THR A 90 -4.43 10.61 23.31
N CYS A 91 -4.91 9.76 22.39
CA CYS A 91 -4.09 8.75 21.73
C CYS A 91 -3.98 9.06 20.24
N SER A 92 -3.22 10.10 19.92
CA SER A 92 -2.59 10.28 18.60
C SER A 92 -1.46 9.23 18.46
N ALA A 93 -1.78 7.94 18.63
CA ALA A 93 -0.86 6.90 18.28
C ALA A 93 -0.72 6.95 16.76
N ALA A 94 0.47 7.28 16.27
CA ALA A 94 0.75 7.25 14.85
C ALA A 94 0.41 5.85 14.32
N LEU A 95 -0.37 5.77 13.24
CA LEU A 95 -0.60 4.52 12.54
C LEU A 95 0.75 3.91 12.15
N PHE A 96 0.82 2.59 12.17
CA PHE A 96 1.94 1.84 11.63
C PHE A 96 2.18 2.21 10.16
N GLY A 97 3.43 2.10 9.72
CA GLY A 97 3.82 2.54 8.38
C GLY A 97 3.03 1.82 7.28
N SER A 98 2.86 0.50 7.42
CA SER A 98 2.08 -0.29 6.46
C SER A 98 0.58 0.04 6.51
N VAL A 99 0.05 0.32 7.71
CA VAL A 99 -1.37 0.64 7.91
C VAL A 99 -1.70 1.99 7.30
N ASN A 100 -0.86 2.99 7.55
CA ASN A 100 -1.01 4.33 6.98
C ASN A 100 -0.93 4.29 5.46
N PHE A 101 0.01 3.51 4.90
CA PHE A 101 0.13 3.32 3.46
C PHE A 101 -1.13 2.69 2.84
N GLY A 102 -1.62 1.59 3.42
CA GLY A 102 -2.82 0.92 2.91
C GLY A 102 -4.07 1.80 3.01
N LEU A 103 -4.22 2.55 4.11
CA LEU A 103 -5.34 3.48 4.28
C LEU A 103 -5.28 4.64 3.28
N ASP A 104 -4.12 5.29 3.12
CA ASP A 104 -3.93 6.38 2.15
C ASP A 104 -4.21 5.89 0.71
N MET A 105 -3.77 4.68 0.37
CA MET A 105 -4.04 4.09 -0.94
C MET A 105 -5.52 3.78 -1.17
N ALA A 106 -6.19 3.19 -0.18
CA ALA A 106 -7.62 2.92 -0.26
C ALA A 106 -8.44 4.20 -0.42
N LEU A 107 -8.10 5.27 0.30
CA LEU A 107 -8.77 6.56 0.16
C LEU A 107 -8.51 7.18 -1.22
N ARG A 108 -7.26 7.20 -1.69
CA ARG A 108 -6.92 7.78 -3.00
C ARG A 108 -7.63 7.07 -4.15
N THR A 109 -7.64 5.74 -4.16
CA THR A 109 -8.30 4.97 -5.22
C THR A 109 -9.81 5.15 -5.19
N MET A 110 -10.41 5.28 -4.01
CA MET A 110 -11.84 5.60 -3.86
C MET A 110 -12.20 6.99 -4.44
N PHE A 111 -11.36 8.00 -4.18
CA PHE A 111 -11.61 9.38 -4.62
C PHE A 111 -11.11 9.72 -6.03
N GLN A 112 -10.24 8.89 -6.62
CA GLN A 112 -9.81 9.00 -8.03
C GLN A 112 -10.74 8.25 -8.99
N SER A 113 -11.70 7.49 -8.47
CA SER A 113 -12.77 6.92 -9.27
C SER A 113 -13.55 8.03 -9.98
N PRO A 114 -13.81 7.95 -11.29
CA PRO A 114 -14.38 9.04 -12.11
C PRO A 114 -15.77 9.53 -11.66
N ASN A 115 -16.39 8.86 -10.67
CA ASN A 115 -17.70 9.22 -10.12
C ASN A 115 -17.66 10.13 -8.88
N VAL A 116 -16.51 10.42 -8.26
CA VAL A 116 -16.44 11.19 -6.99
C VAL A 116 -15.86 12.59 -7.19
N SER A 117 -16.61 13.46 -7.86
CA SER A 117 -16.22 14.85 -8.11
C SER A 117 -16.50 15.83 -6.95
N LYS A 118 -16.66 15.38 -5.68
CA LYS A 118 -17.12 16.27 -4.60
C LYS A 118 -16.46 16.20 -3.22
N PHE A 119 -15.38 15.44 -3.00
CA PHE A 119 -14.70 15.42 -1.68
C PHE A 119 -13.31 16.07 -1.73
N HIS A 120 -13.30 17.40 -1.74
CA HIS A 120 -12.08 18.22 -1.68
C HIS A 120 -11.63 18.52 -0.23
N SER A 121 -11.91 17.64 0.73
CA SER A 121 -11.70 17.91 2.17
C SER A 121 -10.70 16.99 2.88
N PHE A 122 -10.02 16.07 2.18
CA PHE A 122 -8.86 15.34 2.74
C PHE A 122 -7.60 16.22 2.67
N LYS A 123 -7.59 17.29 3.45
CA LYS A 123 -6.40 18.08 3.75
C LYS A 123 -5.97 17.74 5.18
N GLU A 124 -4.66 17.50 5.32
CA GLU A 124 -3.89 17.46 6.58
C GLU A 124 -3.75 16.11 7.30
N THR A 125 -2.72 15.34 6.92
CA THR A 125 -1.59 14.97 7.81
C THR A 125 -0.37 14.52 6.98
N ALA A 126 0.11 15.38 6.09
CA ALA A 126 1.49 15.35 5.59
C ALA A 126 1.77 16.75 5.05
N GLY A 127 2.84 17.39 5.51
CA GLY A 127 3.22 18.71 5.03
C GLY A 127 3.33 18.72 3.51
N ASN A 128 2.68 19.70 2.89
CA ASN A 128 2.46 19.91 1.45
C ASN A 128 1.22 19.20 0.90
N ASP A 129 0.24 20.01 0.51
CA ASP A 129 -0.80 19.65 -0.46
C ASP A 129 -0.15 18.78 -1.57
N PRO A 130 -0.64 17.56 -1.85
CA PRO A 130 -0.34 16.93 -3.13
C PRO A 130 -1.13 17.73 -4.16
N LYS A 131 -0.58 18.89 -4.56
CA LYS A 131 -0.93 19.45 -5.87
C LYS A 131 -0.78 18.27 -6.83
N PRO A 132 -1.82 17.87 -7.58
CA PRO A 132 -1.64 16.87 -8.61
C PRO A 132 -0.47 17.37 -9.43
N SER A 133 0.63 16.63 -9.40
CA SER A 133 1.78 16.96 -10.22
C SER A 133 1.21 17.07 -11.63
N LYS A 134 1.35 18.23 -12.27
CA LYS A 134 0.97 18.43 -13.69
C LYS A 134 1.73 17.52 -14.66
N ILE A 135 2.45 16.54 -14.13
CA ILE A 135 3.20 15.55 -14.88
C ILE A 135 2.19 14.47 -15.24
N ASP A 136 1.68 14.61 -16.46
CA ASP A 136 0.93 13.55 -17.11
C ASP A 136 1.92 12.44 -17.51
N PHE A 137 1.80 11.29 -16.87
CA PHE A 137 2.61 10.11 -17.17
C PHE A 137 1.93 9.17 -18.18
N THR A 138 0.78 9.59 -18.75
CA THR A 138 0.02 8.79 -19.71
C THR A 138 0.91 8.43 -20.90
N GLY A 139 1.07 7.12 -21.14
CA GLY A 139 1.88 6.60 -22.23
C GLY A 139 3.40 6.64 -21.99
N GLN A 140 3.88 7.09 -20.81
CA GLN A 140 5.30 7.03 -20.48
C GLN A 140 5.70 5.60 -20.08
N ILE A 141 6.81 5.12 -20.66
CA ILE A 141 7.41 3.83 -20.30
C ILE A 141 8.51 4.10 -19.28
N PHE A 142 8.39 3.50 -18.10
CA PHE A 142 9.43 3.54 -17.08
C PHE A 142 10.29 2.28 -17.15
N PRO A 143 11.62 2.40 -17.36
CA PRO A 143 12.50 1.25 -17.29
C PRO A 143 12.54 0.71 -15.85
N VAL A 144 12.47 -0.61 -15.71
CA VAL A 144 12.60 -1.32 -14.43
C VAL A 144 13.89 -2.12 -14.40
N ASN A 145 14.41 -2.33 -13.19
CA ASN A 145 15.63 -3.11 -12.97
C ASN A 145 15.27 -4.55 -12.62
N GLY A 146 16.04 -5.50 -13.13
CA GLY A 146 16.02 -6.88 -12.64
C GLY A 146 16.62 -6.92 -11.24
N LEU A 147 16.09 -7.77 -10.36
CA LEU A 147 16.69 -7.99 -9.05
C LEU A 147 17.54 -9.26 -9.14
N ALA A 148 18.84 -9.17 -8.82
CA ALA A 148 19.72 -10.33 -8.78
C ALA A 148 20.21 -10.60 -7.36
N VAL A 149 20.20 -11.87 -6.97
CA VAL A 149 20.55 -12.37 -5.63
C VAL A 149 21.47 -13.57 -5.77
N GLY A 150 22.74 -13.42 -5.38
CA GLY A 150 23.67 -14.54 -5.39
C GLY A 150 25.13 -14.11 -5.39
N SER A 151 26.01 -15.09 -5.60
CA SER A 151 27.46 -14.87 -5.68
C SER A 151 28.10 -15.79 -6.71
N GLY A 152 29.25 -15.38 -7.24
CA GLY A 152 30.04 -16.17 -8.20
C GLY A 152 29.25 -16.57 -9.44
N THR A 153 29.36 -17.84 -9.83
CA THR A 153 28.75 -18.37 -11.06
C THR A 153 27.22 -18.33 -11.05
N VAL A 154 26.58 -18.45 -9.87
CA VAL A 154 25.12 -18.36 -9.74
C VAL A 154 24.63 -16.96 -10.13
N LEU A 155 25.35 -15.93 -9.67
CA LEU A 155 25.02 -14.55 -10.00
C LEU A 155 25.21 -14.26 -11.50
N GLU A 156 26.25 -14.82 -12.12
CA GLU A 156 26.47 -14.69 -13.56
C GLU A 156 25.29 -15.29 -14.35
N MET A 157 24.86 -16.50 -14.00
CA MET A 157 23.70 -17.14 -14.64
C MET A 157 22.42 -16.32 -14.49
N GLU A 158 22.12 -15.82 -13.29
CA GLU A 158 20.93 -14.99 -13.04
C GLU A 158 20.97 -13.68 -13.83
N CYS A 159 22.14 -13.04 -13.94
CA CYS A 159 22.32 -11.85 -14.77
C CYS A 159 22.06 -12.14 -16.26
N GLU A 160 22.47 -13.31 -16.75
CA GLU A 160 22.18 -13.73 -18.13
C GLU A 160 20.69 -13.97 -18.36
N GLU A 161 20.01 -14.61 -17.42
CA GLU A 161 18.55 -14.81 -17.46
C GLU A 161 17.81 -13.47 -17.48
N LEU A 162 18.17 -12.53 -16.61
CA LEU A 162 17.59 -11.18 -16.59
C LEU A 162 17.85 -10.44 -17.91
N ARG A 163 19.05 -10.53 -18.47
CA ARG A 163 19.37 -9.95 -19.78
C ARG A 163 18.49 -10.55 -20.88
N ASN A 164 18.33 -11.87 -20.89
CA ASN A 164 17.48 -12.56 -21.87
C ASN A 164 15.99 -12.23 -21.68
N GLY A 165 15.56 -11.92 -20.46
CA GLY A 165 14.22 -11.41 -20.13
C GLY A 165 13.98 -9.95 -20.53
N GLY A 166 14.97 -9.26 -21.12
CA GLY A 166 14.84 -7.89 -21.62
C GLY A 166 15.19 -6.80 -20.61
N PHE A 167 15.71 -7.15 -19.42
CA PHE A 167 16.19 -6.16 -18.46
C PHE A 167 17.47 -5.48 -18.98
N LYS A 168 17.52 -4.16 -18.85
CA LYS A 168 18.67 -3.33 -19.25
C LYS A 168 19.57 -2.92 -18.09
N ALA A 169 19.09 -3.10 -16.87
CA ALA A 169 19.81 -2.77 -15.63
C ALA A 169 19.43 -3.78 -14.55
N VAL A 170 20.36 -4.02 -13.63
CA VAL A 170 20.22 -4.99 -12.54
C VAL A 170 20.49 -4.32 -11.20
N LYS A 171 19.64 -4.58 -10.20
CA LYS A 171 19.86 -4.27 -8.80
C LYS A 171 20.45 -5.52 -8.15
N LEU A 172 21.75 -5.47 -7.87
CA LEU A 172 22.46 -6.51 -7.14
C LEU A 172 22.16 -6.38 -5.64
N LYS A 173 21.60 -7.42 -5.02
CA LYS A 173 21.53 -7.51 -3.57
C LYS A 173 22.83 -8.09 -3.03
N VAL A 174 23.54 -7.27 -2.26
CA VAL A 174 24.77 -7.65 -1.54
C VAL A 174 24.48 -7.67 -0.04
N GLY A 175 25.02 -8.65 0.68
CA GLY A 175 24.78 -8.84 2.11
C GLY A 175 24.41 -10.28 2.42
#